data_AF-A0A382EFL0-F1
#
_entry.id   AF-A0A382EFL0-F1
#
_cell.length_a   1.000
_cell.length_b   1.000
_cell.length_c   1.000
_cell.angle_alpha   90.00
_cell.angle_beta   90.00
_cell.angle_gamma   90.00
#
_symmetry.space_group_name_H-M   'P 1'
#
loop_
_entity.id
_entity.type
_entity.pdbx_description
1 polymer ?
#
loop_
_entity_poly.entity_id
_entity_poly.type
_entity_poly.pdbx_seq_one_letter_code
_entity_poly.pdbx_strand_id
1 'polypeptide(L)'
;MHGQCYRRGNGQPYTRKKYIKGKPQIKIAKFEGGQKGDYDYSVKLLINEKIQITHIAIESTRLAANKTLEKTTGESGYFSKLRIYPHVLLR
;
A
#
# COMPACT_ATOMS: atom_id res chain seq x y z
N MET A 1 16.39 -6.94 1.16
CA MET A 1 15.82 -6.69 2.50
C MET A 1 14.62 -7.60 2.71
N HIS A 2 14.61 -8.41 3.77
CA HIS A 2 13.47 -9.27 4.08
C HIS A 2 12.43 -8.50 4.90
N GLY A 3 11.15 -8.64 4.53
CA GLY A 3 10.05 -7.95 5.23
C GLY A 3 9.89 -8.37 6.69
N GLN A 4 10.38 -9.56 7.05
CA GLN A 4 10.34 -10.09 8.41
C GLN A 4 11.07 -9.19 9.43
N CYS A 5 12.21 -8.60 9.06
CA CYS A 5 13.00 -7.76 9.95
C CYS A 5 12.25 -6.49 10.39
N TYR A 6 11.31 -6.02 9.57
CA TYR A 6 10.57 -4.77 9.76
C TYR A 6 9.11 -4.98 10.10
N ARG A 7 8.66 -6.22 10.35
CA ARG A 7 7.25 -6.51 10.64
C ARG A 7 6.80 -5.87 11.96
N ARG A 8 7.69 -5.84 12.96
CA ARG A 8 7.44 -5.23 14.27
C ARG A 8 8.01 -3.81 14.29
N GLY A 9 7.15 -2.83 14.58
CA GLY A 9 7.56 -1.45 14.76
C GLY A 9 8.22 -1.25 16.12
N ASN A 10 9.54 -1.35 16.16
CA ASN A 10 10.32 -1.12 17.38
C ASN A 10 10.78 0.34 17.45
N GLY A 11 10.60 0.97 18.62
CA GLY A 11 11.07 2.34 18.88
C GLY A 11 10.17 3.45 18.31
N GLN A 12 10.74 4.65 18.21
CA GLN A 12 10.01 5.84 17.77
C GLN A 12 9.91 5.92 16.24
N PRO A 13 8.77 6.39 15.68
CA PRO A 13 8.60 6.52 14.23
C PRO A 13 9.60 7.49 13.58
N TYR A 14 10.39 6.99 12.63
CA TYR A 14 11.34 7.78 11.86
C TYR A 14 10.67 8.38 10.61
N THR A 15 10.06 9.57 10.77
CA THR A 15 9.19 10.18 9.74
C THR A 15 9.58 11.62 9.36
N ARG A 16 10.32 12.31 10.23
CA ARG A 16 10.59 13.75 10.11
C ARG A 16 11.62 14.06 9.00
N LYS A 17 11.13 14.24 7.77
CA LYS A 17 11.94 14.47 6.56
C LYS A 17 13.02 15.56 6.68
N LYS A 18 12.80 16.60 7.50
CA LYS A 18 13.78 17.69 7.72
C LYS A 18 15.09 17.25 8.37
N TYR A 19 15.10 16.13 9.09
CA TYR A 19 16.29 15.60 9.77
C TYR A 19 16.93 14.41 9.03
N ILE A 20 16.33 13.97 7.91
CA ILE A 20 16.70 12.72 7.23
C ILE A 20 17.30 13.03 5.87
N LYS A 21 18.61 12.78 5.71
CA LYS A 21 19.32 12.92 4.44
C LYS A 21 19.21 11.61 3.63
N GLY A 22 19.16 11.71 2.29
CA GLY A 22 19.15 10.53 1.41
C GLY A 22 17.85 9.72 1.45
N LYS A 23 16.69 10.39 1.37
CA LYS A 23 15.39 9.73 1.43
C LYS A 23 15.15 8.84 0.19
N PRO A 24 14.86 7.53 0.35
CA PRO A 24 14.49 6.67 -0.77
C PRO A 24 13.13 7.08 -1.34
N GLN A 25 12.95 6.89 -2.65
CA GLN A 25 11.67 7.07 -3.31
C GLN A 25 10.74 5.88 -3.00
N ILE A 26 9.46 6.18 -2.79
CA ILE A 26 8.44 5.15 -2.56
C ILE A 26 8.13 4.46 -3.89
N LYS A 27 8.16 3.12 -3.90
CA LYS A 27 7.88 2.30 -5.10
C LYS A 27 6.40 2.28 -5.53
N ILE A 28 5.50 2.71 -4.66
CA ILE A 28 4.05 2.75 -4.94
C ILE A 28 3.80 3.77 -6.05
N ALA A 29 3.29 3.29 -7.18
CA ALA A 29 3.12 4.13 -8.38
C ALA A 29 1.81 4.94 -8.33
N LYS A 30 0.71 4.30 -7.93
CA LYS A 30 -0.63 4.89 -7.91
C LYS A 30 -1.39 4.43 -6.67
N PHE A 31 -2.17 5.33 -6.08
CA PHE A 31 -3.04 5.02 -4.94
C PHE A 31 -4.48 4.71 -5.34
N GLU A 32 -4.87 5.05 -6.57
CA GLU A 32 -6.20 4.81 -7.11
C GLU A 32 -6.05 4.10 -8.46
N GLY A 33 -6.99 3.21 -8.78
CA GLY A 33 -7.06 2.50 -10.06
C GLY A 33 -8.49 2.10 -10.41
N GLY A 34 -8.73 1.86 -11.69
CA GLY A 34 -10.07 1.65 -12.23
C GLY A 34 -10.85 2.95 -12.39
N GLN A 35 -12.16 2.85 -12.60
CA GLN A 35 -13.05 3.97 -12.84
C GLN A 35 -13.73 4.40 -11.53
N LYS A 36 -13.81 5.72 -11.26
CA LYS A 36 -14.63 6.21 -10.15
C LYS A 36 -16.10 6.16 -10.54
N GLY A 37 -16.92 5.59 -9.66
CA GLY A 37 -18.37 5.48 -9.86
C GLY A 37 -19.06 5.01 -8.58
N ASP A 38 -20.38 4.94 -8.65
CA ASP A 38 -21.21 4.37 -7.60
C ASP A 38 -21.37 2.87 -7.86
N TYR A 39 -20.91 2.07 -6.90
CA TYR A 39 -20.97 0.61 -6.96
C TYR A 39 -21.86 0.09 -5.83
N ASP A 40 -22.61 -0.97 -6.09
CA ASP A 40 -23.52 -1.57 -5.09
C ASP A 40 -22.79 -2.18 -3.89
N TYR A 41 -21.54 -2.62 -4.09
CA TYR A 41 -20.76 -3.35 -3.10
C TYR A 41 -19.39 -2.72 -2.84
N SER A 42 -18.97 -2.75 -1.58
CA SER A 42 -17.65 -2.29 -1.14
C SER A 42 -16.94 -3.38 -0.34
N VAL A 43 -15.81 -3.85 -0.86
CA VAL A 43 -14.94 -4.82 -0.17
C VAL A 43 -13.75 -4.10 0.44
N LYS A 44 -13.47 -4.37 1.71
CA LYS A 44 -12.37 -3.74 2.45
C LYS A 44 -11.44 -4.81 3.01
N LEU A 45 -10.15 -4.71 2.69
CA LEU A 45 -9.12 -5.51 3.33
C LEU A 45 -8.73 -4.85 4.66
N LEU A 46 -9.00 -5.54 5.75
CA LEU A 46 -8.68 -5.11 7.11
C LEU A 46 -7.48 -5.89 7.65
N ILE A 47 -6.79 -5.29 8.62
CA ILE A 47 -5.64 -5.88 9.28
C ILE A 47 -6.06 -6.30 10.68
N ASN A 48 -5.74 -7.54 11.06
CA ASN A 48 -6.07 -8.09 12.39
C ASN A 48 -4.93 -7.92 13.41
N GLU A 49 -3.70 -7.63 12.95
CA GLU A 49 -2.51 -7.53 13.79
C GLU A 49 -1.85 -6.15 13.68
N LYS A 50 -1.23 -5.68 14.76
CA LYS A 50 -0.43 -4.44 14.73
C LYS A 50 0.94 -4.72 14.09
N ILE A 51 1.05 -4.47 12.79
CA ILE A 51 2.26 -4.71 12.01
C ILE A 51 2.66 -3.49 11.18
N GLN A 52 3.93 -3.42 10.82
CA GLN A 52 4.44 -2.53 9.79
C GLN A 52 4.53 -3.28 8.45
N ILE A 53 4.12 -2.61 7.38
CA ILE A 53 4.10 -3.17 6.02
C ILE A 53 5.07 -2.36 5.16
N THR A 54 5.94 -3.06 4.43
CA THR A 54 6.89 -2.41 3.53
C THR A 54 6.19 -1.86 2.29
N HIS A 55 6.68 -0.74 1.77
CA HIS A 55 6.16 -0.14 0.55
C HIS A 55 6.17 -1.09 -0.66
N ILE A 56 7.11 -2.03 -0.70
CA ILE A 56 7.19 -3.08 -1.74
C ILE A 56 6.01 -4.04 -1.61
N ALA A 57 5.73 -4.54 -0.40
CA ALA A 57 4.60 -5.44 -0.18
C ALA A 57 3.27 -4.76 -0.53
N ILE A 58 3.12 -3.48 -0.17
CA ILE A 58 1.93 -2.69 -0.50
C ILE A 58 1.73 -2.61 -2.03
N GLU A 59 2.77 -2.29 -2.79
CA GLU A 59 2.67 -2.21 -4.26
C GLU A 59 2.44 -3.58 -4.90
N SER A 60 3.07 -4.63 -4.38
CA SER A 60 2.84 -6.01 -4.83
C SER A 60 1.39 -6.45 -4.61
N THR A 61 0.82 -6.17 -3.44
CA THR A 61 -0.59 -6.46 -3.14
C THR A 61 -1.52 -5.67 -4.07
N ARG A 62 -1.25 -4.39 -4.31
CA ARG A 62 -2.04 -3.55 -5.23
C ARG A 62 -2.02 -4.11 -6.65
N LEU A 63 -0.85 -4.48 -7.17
CA LEU A 63 -0.69 -5.06 -8.51
C LEU A 63 -1.43 -6.39 -8.63
N ALA A 64 -1.29 -7.28 -7.64
CA ALA A 64 -1.95 -8.58 -7.64
C ALA A 64 -3.48 -8.46 -7.57
N ALA A 65 -4.00 -7.54 -6.74
CA ALA A 65 -5.42 -7.27 -6.63
C ALA A 65 -5.97 -6.70 -7.94
N ASN A 66 -5.36 -5.64 -8.48
CA ASN A 66 -5.82 -5.01 -9.71
C ASN A 66 -5.76 -5.97 -10.91
N LYS A 67 -4.68 -6.74 -11.08
CA LYS A 67 -4.57 -7.72 -12.18
C LYS A 67 -5.67 -8.78 -12.14
N THR A 68 -6.08 -9.19 -10.94
CA THR A 68 -7.17 -10.17 -10.77
C THR A 68 -8.52 -9.52 -11.08
N LEU A 69 -8.78 -8.31 -10.57
CA LEU A 69 -10.02 -7.58 -10.83
C LEU A 69 -10.19 -7.21 -12.30
N GLU A 70 -9.13 -6.75 -12.96
CA GLU A 70 -9.15 -6.35 -14.37
C GLU A 70 -9.46 -7.53 -15.29
N LYS A 71 -8.97 -8.74 -14.97
CA LYS A 71 -9.30 -9.97 -15.70
C LYS A 71 -10.77 -10.36 -15.59
N THR A 72 -11.42 -10.10 -14.45
CA THR A 72 -12.79 -10.53 -14.18
C THR A 72 -13.82 -9.50 -14.61
N THR A 73 -13.55 -8.22 -14.36
CA THR A 73 -14.52 -7.11 -14.52
C THR A 73 -14.16 -6.14 -15.65
N GLY A 74 -12.98 -6.25 -16.26
CA GLY A 74 -12.46 -5.24 -17.19
C GLY A 74 -11.98 -3.97 -16.47
N GLU A 75 -11.50 -2.99 -17.24
CA GLU A 75 -10.93 -1.74 -16.68
C GLU A 75 -11.98 -0.80 -16.05
N SER A 76 -13.23 -0.82 -16.53
CA SER A 76 -14.32 0.03 -16.06
C SER A 76 -15.17 -0.60 -14.96
N GLY A 77 -15.10 -1.92 -14.77
CA GLY A 77 -15.98 -2.65 -13.86
C GLY A 77 -15.59 -2.58 -12.38
N TYR A 78 -14.50 -1.90 -12.01
CA TYR A 78 -14.08 -1.80 -10.60
C TYR A 78 -13.44 -0.45 -10.26
N PHE A 79 -13.50 -0.11 -8.96
CA PHE A 79 -12.70 0.95 -8.35
C PHE A 79 -11.87 0.39 -7.21
N SER A 80 -10.56 0.62 -7.26
CA SER A 80 -9.61 0.18 -6.23
C SER A 80 -8.87 1.37 -5.65
N LYS A 81 -8.85 1.46 -4.32
CA LYS A 81 -8.18 2.55 -3.59
C LYS A 81 -7.30 2.02 -2.48
N LEU A 82 -6.01 2.34 -2.57
CA LEU A 82 -5.04 2.10 -1.52
C LEU A 82 -5.14 3.22 -0.48
N ARG A 83 -5.57 2.88 0.74
CA ARG A 83 -5.79 3.85 1.83
C ARG A 83 -4.56 4.17 2.68
N ILE A 84 -3.55 3.31 2.63
CA ILE A 84 -2.35 3.40 3.49
C ILE A 84 -1.20 4.07 2.76
N TYR A 85 -0.43 4.90 3.47
CA TYR A 85 0.79 5.53 2.96
C TYR A 85 2.00 5.15 3.82
N PRO A 86 3.13 4.75 3.22
CA PRO A 86 4.32 4.37 3.98
C PRO A 86 5.07 5.62 4.48
N HIS A 87 4.73 6.07 5.70
CA HIS A 87 5.35 7.26 6.31
C HIS A 87 6.69 6.97 6.99
N VAL A 88 6.86 5.76 7.52
CA VAL A 88 8.02 5.38 8.31
C VAL A 88 9.17 4.99 7.38
N LEU A 89 10.31 5.64 7.56
CA LEU A 89 11.56 5.31 6.89
C LEU A 89 12.28 4.21 7.68
N LEU A 90 12.69 3.16 6.98
CA LEU A 90 13.39 2.01 7.55
C LEU A 90 14.90 2.28 7.58
N ARG A 91 15.59 1.75 8.59
CA ARG A 91 17.04 1.79 8.77
C ARG A 91 17.58 0.38 9.05
#